data_AF-A0A178E536-F1
#
_entry.id   AF-A0A178E536-F1
#
_cell.length_a   1.000
_cell.length_b   1.000
_cell.length_c   1.000
_cell.angle_alpha   90.00
_cell.angle_beta   90.00
_cell.angle_gamma   90.00
#
_symmetry.space_group_name_H-M   'P 1'
#
loop_
_entity.id
_entity.type
_entity.pdbx_description
1 polymer ?
#
loop_
_entity_poly.entity_id
_entity_poly.type
_entity_poly.pdbx_seq_one_letter_code
_entity_poly.pdbx_strand_id
1 'polypeptide(L)'
;MRAFVTFISFTLSIALVIARDTVNNARDARVLDCCEGHNSTLGDDFIDLDHIKPATGVDNEELWRNSVEQGTKLLQGMKSNDKDAAVIFKTGETAESVYDGDLKDALREWGYNDNTEEMQKLYDKECDFNYNGVGGHELKDAFDELGLKTASKRRQGPNECFQIEHYDSPAVGLDPNGNRPEKMNQYYEVCGKKYRVTGAQHTIGVNFEGGAVFAISISSPVKAARRLWKRAARPEELPHIRTLSDFAWAFWNRAAGSGDLTNIKYFFVTLIINTETNKHVRRALASLEVPKEEIGYWPGTEFSMDTEAGKALLGSPVGRWGGYFLIQHKRQLGGDKYISKVRVFASAKYGDLPYLLFYVSSPAVALASGLDTESDQLEVEEILKRKSVQRNIIREHIMRPKL
;
A
#
# COMPACT_ATOMS: atom_id res chain seq x y z
N MET A 1 16.00 -63.17 -15.35
CA MET A 1 15.26 -62.31 -14.39
C MET A 1 16.14 -61.38 -13.53
N ARG A 2 17.42 -61.67 -13.23
CA ARG A 2 18.26 -60.76 -12.41
C ARG A 2 18.77 -59.50 -13.13
N ALA A 3 18.99 -59.55 -14.44
CA ALA A 3 19.52 -58.39 -15.20
C ALA A 3 18.49 -57.27 -15.43
N PHE A 4 17.19 -57.58 -15.41
CA PHE A 4 16.13 -56.60 -15.67
C PHE A 4 15.82 -55.71 -14.44
N VAL A 5 16.09 -56.21 -13.23
CA VAL A 5 15.85 -55.47 -11.98
C VAL A 5 16.96 -54.43 -11.72
N THR A 6 18.19 -54.71 -12.15
CA THR A 6 19.32 -53.78 -11.98
C THR A 6 19.21 -52.55 -12.89
N PHE A 7 18.67 -52.71 -14.10
CA PHE A 7 18.53 -51.59 -15.05
C PHE A 7 17.49 -50.56 -14.60
N ILE A 8 16.36 -51.01 -14.04
CA ILE A 8 15.28 -50.13 -13.53
C ILE A 8 15.76 -49.35 -12.30
N SER A 9 16.56 -49.96 -11.42
CA SER A 9 17.08 -49.30 -10.23
C SER A 9 18.09 -48.20 -10.58
N PHE A 10 18.92 -48.40 -11.62
CA PHE A 10 19.91 -47.41 -12.06
C PHE A 10 19.25 -46.20 -12.75
N THR A 11 18.21 -46.42 -13.56
CA THR A 11 17.45 -45.31 -14.19
C THR A 11 16.66 -44.48 -13.18
N LEU A 12 16.14 -45.10 -12.11
CA LEU A 12 15.41 -44.38 -11.06
C LEU A 12 16.35 -43.51 -10.21
N SER A 13 17.58 -43.97 -9.93
CA SER A 13 18.58 -43.18 -9.20
C SER A 13 19.09 -41.98 -10.00
N ILE A 14 19.30 -42.13 -11.32
CA ILE A 14 19.70 -41.00 -12.18
C ILE A 14 18.56 -39.98 -12.31
N ALA A 15 17.32 -40.43 -12.46
CA ALA A 15 16.16 -39.52 -12.49
C ALA A 15 15.97 -38.76 -11.17
N LEU A 16 16.22 -39.41 -10.02
CA LEU A 16 16.17 -38.74 -8.72
C LEU A 16 17.30 -37.73 -8.52
N VAL A 17 18.51 -38.02 -8.98
CA VAL A 17 19.65 -37.09 -8.90
C VAL A 17 19.44 -35.89 -9.82
N ILE A 18 18.98 -36.10 -11.05
CA ILE A 18 18.65 -35.00 -11.98
C ILE A 18 17.49 -34.16 -11.43
N ALA A 19 16.44 -34.77 -10.86
CA ALA A 19 15.35 -34.02 -10.23
C ALA A 19 15.82 -33.21 -9.01
N ARG A 20 16.75 -33.75 -8.21
CA ARG A 20 17.32 -33.07 -7.05
C ARG A 20 18.24 -31.92 -7.46
N ASP A 21 19.04 -32.09 -8.50
CA ASP A 21 19.90 -31.04 -9.07
C ASP A 21 19.08 -29.95 -9.77
N THR A 22 17.95 -30.29 -10.39
CA THR A 22 17.04 -29.31 -10.99
C THR A 22 16.29 -28.49 -9.92
N VAL A 23 15.90 -29.12 -8.80
CA VAL A 23 15.27 -28.44 -7.65
C VAL A 23 16.28 -27.59 -6.87
N ASN A 24 17.52 -28.05 -6.73
CA ASN A 24 18.59 -27.28 -6.10
C ASN A 24 19.02 -26.10 -6.98
N ASN A 25 19.17 -26.28 -8.30
CA ASN A 25 19.44 -25.18 -9.23
C ASN A 25 18.27 -24.17 -9.31
N ALA A 26 17.02 -24.61 -9.16
CA ALA A 26 15.86 -23.71 -9.08
C ALA A 26 15.77 -22.96 -7.74
N ARG A 27 16.32 -23.52 -6.65
CA ARG A 27 16.52 -22.83 -5.37
C ARG A 27 17.67 -21.84 -5.44
N ASP A 28 18.81 -22.25 -6.01
CA ASP A 28 20.00 -21.39 -6.15
C ASP A 28 19.75 -20.24 -7.14
N ALA A 29 18.99 -20.46 -8.22
CA ALA A 29 18.57 -19.38 -9.13
C ALA A 29 17.59 -18.39 -8.49
N ARG A 30 16.77 -18.80 -7.50
CA ARG A 30 15.94 -17.88 -6.71
C ARG A 30 16.76 -17.13 -5.65
N VAL A 31 17.76 -17.78 -5.05
CA VAL A 31 18.63 -17.19 -4.02
C VAL A 31 19.57 -16.13 -4.61
N LEU A 32 20.04 -16.31 -5.85
CA LEU A 32 20.84 -15.29 -6.56
C LEU A 32 20.04 -14.06 -6.98
N ASP A 33 18.73 -14.20 -7.25
CA ASP A 33 17.87 -13.10 -7.69
C ASP A 33 17.30 -12.25 -6.51
N CYS A 34 17.25 -12.82 -5.29
CA CYS A 34 16.71 -12.18 -4.08
C CYS A 34 17.44 -10.90 -3.64
N CYS A 35 18.58 -10.53 -4.24
CA CYS A 35 19.37 -9.38 -3.79
C CYS A 35 19.88 -8.45 -4.90
N GLU A 36 19.83 -8.86 -6.18
CA GLU A 36 20.22 -7.99 -7.31
C GLU A 36 19.01 -7.33 -8.01
N GLY A 37 17.79 -7.86 -7.82
CA GLY A 37 16.55 -7.32 -8.43
C GLY A 37 15.77 -6.30 -7.59
N HIS A 38 16.13 -6.03 -6.33
CA HIS A 38 15.35 -5.17 -5.42
C HIS A 38 15.71 -3.67 -5.47
N ASN A 39 16.29 -3.19 -6.57
CA ASN A 39 16.54 -1.76 -6.74
C ASN A 39 15.22 -1.06 -7.11
N SER A 40 14.62 -0.39 -6.12
CA SER A 40 13.43 0.46 -6.18
C SER A 40 12.09 -0.28 -6.09
N THR A 41 11.62 -0.46 -4.85
CA THR A 41 10.16 -0.45 -4.66
C THR A 41 9.71 1.01 -4.64
N LEU A 42 8.52 1.30 -5.15
CA LEU A 42 7.89 2.64 -5.02
C LEU A 42 7.85 3.15 -3.57
N GLY A 43 7.96 2.22 -2.61
CA GLY A 43 8.07 2.46 -1.19
C GLY A 43 9.41 2.99 -0.67
N ASP A 44 10.44 3.12 -1.50
CA ASP A 44 11.72 3.69 -1.04
C ASP A 44 11.64 5.22 -0.88
N ASP A 45 10.70 5.89 -1.56
CA ASP A 45 10.31 7.28 -1.30
C ASP A 45 9.62 7.44 0.09
N PHE A 46 9.37 6.35 0.82
CA PHE A 46 8.81 6.38 2.18
C PHE A 46 9.83 6.81 3.25
N ILE A 47 11.11 6.93 2.88
CA ILE A 47 12.22 7.22 3.79
C ILE A 47 12.22 8.67 4.29
N ASP A 48 11.58 9.62 3.60
CA ASP A 48 11.59 11.03 4.00
C ASP A 48 10.35 11.43 4.83
N LEU A 49 10.14 10.73 5.96
CA LEU A 49 9.17 11.15 6.99
C LEU A 49 9.82 11.88 8.18
N ASP A 50 11.14 12.04 8.17
CA ASP A 50 11.90 12.32 9.40
C ASP A 50 12.80 13.57 9.36
N HIS A 51 12.73 14.40 8.32
CA HIS A 51 13.34 15.75 8.32
C HIS A 51 12.43 16.83 8.94
N ILE A 52 11.68 16.54 10.01
CA ILE A 52 10.80 17.54 10.65
C ILE A 52 11.43 18.08 11.94
N LYS A 53 12.06 19.26 11.82
CA LYS A 53 12.30 20.19 12.94
C LYS A 53 10.94 20.73 13.44
N PRO A 54 10.81 21.23 14.68
CA PRO A 54 9.58 21.87 15.13
C PRO A 54 9.20 23.02 14.18
N ALA A 55 8.00 22.93 13.61
CA ALA A 55 7.55 23.77 12.50
C ALA A 55 7.44 25.25 12.87
N THR A 56 8.23 26.06 12.17
CA THR A 56 7.95 27.50 12.00
C THR A 56 6.84 27.67 10.94
N GLY A 57 6.21 28.83 10.83
CA GLY A 57 5.15 29.06 9.83
C GLY A 57 5.54 28.74 8.38
N VAL A 58 6.85 28.84 8.06
CA VAL A 58 7.43 28.48 6.76
C VAL A 58 7.43 26.96 6.50
N ASP A 59 7.61 26.15 7.55
CA ASP A 59 7.63 24.68 7.47
C ASP A 59 6.23 24.10 7.16
N ASN A 60 5.16 24.73 7.64
CA ASN A 60 3.79 24.25 7.36
C ASN A 60 3.37 24.42 5.89
N GLU A 61 3.83 25.49 5.21
CA GLU A 61 3.55 25.69 3.78
C GLU A 61 4.30 24.70 2.92
N GLU A 62 5.57 24.44 3.25
CA GLU A 62 6.40 23.47 2.56
C GLU A 62 5.85 22.04 2.70
N LEU A 63 5.44 21.64 3.91
CA LEU A 63 4.82 20.34 4.15
C LEU A 63 3.51 20.16 3.35
N TRP A 64 2.68 21.20 3.27
CA TRP A 64 1.47 21.18 2.45
C TRP A 64 1.80 21.04 0.97
N ARG A 65 2.66 21.91 0.43
CA ARG A 65 3.09 21.86 -0.98
C ARG A 65 3.68 20.50 -1.34
N ASN A 66 4.56 19.95 -0.51
CA ASN A 66 5.14 18.63 -0.72
C ASN A 66 4.04 17.55 -0.76
N SER A 67 3.04 17.63 0.12
CA SER A 67 1.90 16.69 0.11
C SER A 67 1.02 16.86 -1.14
N VAL A 68 0.80 18.09 -1.62
CA VAL A 68 0.09 18.34 -2.88
C VAL A 68 0.86 17.76 -4.08
N GLU A 69 2.17 17.95 -4.14
CA GLU A 69 3.03 17.41 -5.19
C GLU A 69 3.02 15.88 -5.19
N GLN A 70 3.13 15.26 -4.01
CA GLN A 70 3.04 13.80 -3.87
C GLN A 70 1.66 13.28 -4.26
N GLY A 71 0.58 13.93 -3.81
CA GLY A 71 -0.77 13.58 -4.21
C GLY A 71 -1.01 13.70 -5.71
N THR A 72 -0.43 14.73 -6.34
CA THR A 72 -0.47 14.93 -7.79
C THR A 72 0.24 13.80 -8.52
N LYS A 73 1.46 13.45 -8.09
CA LYS A 73 2.25 12.35 -8.65
C LYS A 73 1.51 11.00 -8.51
N LEU A 74 0.93 10.72 -7.35
CA LEU A 74 0.11 9.53 -7.11
C LEU A 74 -1.12 9.48 -8.01
N LEU A 75 -1.86 10.58 -8.14
CA LEU A 75 -3.03 10.65 -9.00
C LEU A 75 -2.68 10.40 -10.47
N GLN A 76 -1.58 10.97 -10.96
CA GLN A 76 -1.06 10.72 -12.29
C GLN A 76 -0.66 9.24 -12.49
N GLY A 77 0.05 8.65 -11.53
CA GLY A 77 0.43 7.23 -11.57
C GLY A 77 -0.78 6.29 -11.59
N MET A 78 -1.78 6.57 -10.75
CA MET A 78 -3.00 5.77 -10.69
C MET A 78 -3.78 5.82 -12.01
N LYS A 79 -3.91 7.00 -12.63
CA LYS A 79 -4.66 7.20 -13.88
C LYS A 79 -3.91 6.78 -15.15
N SER A 80 -2.59 6.60 -15.08
CA SER A 80 -1.76 6.20 -16.23
C SER A 80 -1.59 4.68 -16.30
N ASN A 81 -1.25 4.13 -17.46
CA ASN A 81 -0.92 2.71 -17.59
C ASN A 81 0.40 2.39 -16.86
N ASP A 82 0.69 1.10 -16.68
CA ASP A 82 1.88 0.62 -15.95
C ASP A 82 3.21 1.22 -16.43
N LYS A 83 3.45 1.30 -17.75
CA LYS A 83 4.70 1.83 -18.31
C LYS A 83 4.85 3.32 -18.04
N ASP A 84 3.78 4.08 -18.19
CA ASP A 84 3.78 5.52 -17.93
C ASP A 84 3.95 5.80 -16.42
N ALA A 85 3.31 4.99 -15.56
CA ALA A 85 3.52 5.03 -14.12
C ALA A 85 4.99 4.71 -13.76
N ALA A 86 5.61 3.74 -14.43
CA ALA A 86 7.02 3.38 -14.22
C ALA A 86 7.95 4.55 -14.53
N VAL A 87 7.64 5.34 -15.56
CA VAL A 87 8.38 6.57 -15.90
C VAL A 87 8.18 7.65 -14.83
N ILE A 88 6.94 7.89 -14.38
CA ILE A 88 6.63 8.89 -13.35
C ILE A 88 7.40 8.61 -12.05
N PHE A 89 7.49 7.34 -11.66
CA PHE A 89 8.12 6.92 -10.42
C PHE A 89 9.55 6.40 -10.56
N LYS A 90 10.07 6.33 -11.79
CA LYS A 90 11.44 5.92 -12.10
C LYS A 90 11.77 4.49 -11.61
N THR A 91 10.83 3.57 -11.75
CA THR A 91 11.00 2.14 -11.38
C THR A 91 11.52 1.26 -12.50
N GLY A 92 11.86 1.85 -13.65
CA GLY A 92 12.37 1.12 -14.81
C GLY A 92 11.26 0.74 -15.78
N GLU A 93 11.09 -0.55 -16.05
CA GLU A 93 10.18 -1.03 -17.10
C GLU A 93 8.72 -1.14 -16.67
N THR A 94 8.46 -1.27 -15.36
CA THR A 94 7.13 -1.49 -14.78
C THR A 94 7.00 -0.77 -13.44
N ALA A 95 5.78 -0.36 -13.07
CA ALA A 95 5.44 0.13 -11.75
C ALA A 95 4.92 -0.98 -10.83
N GLU A 96 4.77 -2.21 -11.35
CA GLU A 96 4.34 -3.37 -10.59
C GLU A 96 5.30 -3.67 -9.44
N SER A 97 4.74 -4.02 -8.28
CA SER A 97 5.54 -4.51 -7.17
C SER A 97 6.08 -5.91 -7.48
N VAL A 98 7.33 -6.15 -7.11
CA VAL A 98 7.93 -7.50 -7.09
C VAL A 98 7.28 -8.40 -6.02
N TYR A 99 6.55 -7.82 -5.08
CA TYR A 99 5.82 -8.54 -4.03
C TYR A 99 4.35 -8.72 -4.42
N ASP A 100 3.94 -9.95 -4.73
CA ASP A 100 2.58 -10.29 -5.11
C ASP A 100 2.02 -11.51 -4.35
N GLY A 101 0.69 -11.63 -4.30
CA GLY A 101 -0.02 -12.71 -3.61
C GLY A 101 -0.17 -12.51 -2.10
N ASP A 102 -0.25 -13.62 -1.35
CA ASP A 102 -0.55 -13.61 0.10
C ASP A 102 0.65 -13.24 0.99
N LEU A 103 1.85 -13.20 0.40
CA LEU A 103 3.15 -12.86 1.00
C LEU A 103 3.49 -13.58 2.31
N LYS A 104 2.89 -14.73 2.65
CA LYS A 104 3.17 -15.41 3.94
C LYS A 104 4.63 -15.77 4.11
N ASP A 105 5.21 -16.44 3.12
CA ASP A 105 6.60 -16.89 3.17
C ASP A 105 7.56 -15.70 3.10
N ALA A 106 7.27 -14.73 2.22
CA ALA A 106 8.09 -13.54 2.04
C ALA A 106 8.11 -12.66 3.30
N LEU A 107 6.96 -12.43 3.94
CA LEU A 107 6.88 -11.68 5.20
C LEU A 107 7.64 -12.40 6.31
N ARG A 108 7.50 -13.72 6.43
CA ARG A 108 8.27 -14.51 7.41
C ARG A 108 9.77 -14.39 7.16
N GLU A 109 10.22 -14.55 5.91
CA GLU A 109 11.62 -14.40 5.51
C GLU A 109 12.15 -13.03 5.91
N TRP A 110 11.38 -11.97 5.66
CA TRP A 110 11.68 -10.60 6.05
C TRP A 110 11.42 -10.29 7.54
N GLY A 111 11.39 -11.30 8.41
CA GLY A 111 11.40 -11.12 9.86
C GLY A 111 10.07 -10.69 10.48
N TYR A 112 8.96 -10.81 9.74
CA TYR A 112 7.62 -10.52 10.24
C TYR A 112 6.97 -11.74 10.90
N ASN A 113 6.18 -11.45 11.94
CA ASN A 113 5.27 -12.36 12.60
C ASN A 113 3.85 -11.81 12.39
N ASP A 114 2.97 -12.58 11.76
CA ASP A 114 1.65 -12.09 11.40
C ASP A 114 0.54 -13.12 11.60
N ASN A 115 -0.64 -12.59 11.91
CA ASN A 115 -1.93 -13.30 11.91
C ASN A 115 -1.93 -14.66 12.64
N THR A 116 -1.21 -14.79 13.75
CA THR A 116 -1.27 -15.99 14.59
C THR A 116 -2.64 -16.11 15.27
N GLU A 117 -3.04 -17.31 15.71
CA GLU A 117 -4.32 -17.49 16.40
C GLU A 117 -4.45 -16.60 17.65
N GLU A 118 -3.34 -16.39 18.36
CA GLU A 118 -3.28 -15.50 19.54
C GLU A 118 -3.51 -14.04 19.14
N MET A 119 -2.89 -13.59 18.04
CA MET A 119 -3.10 -12.24 17.51
C MET A 119 -4.55 -12.05 17.06
N GLN A 120 -5.12 -13.01 16.33
CA GLN A 120 -6.52 -12.94 15.91
C GLN A 120 -7.47 -12.82 17.11
N LYS A 121 -7.26 -13.60 18.16
CA LYS A 121 -8.07 -13.53 19.39
C LYS A 121 -8.01 -12.15 20.07
N LEU A 122 -6.84 -11.50 20.02
CA LEU A 122 -6.60 -10.21 20.66
C LEU A 122 -7.16 -9.03 19.84
N TYR A 123 -6.98 -9.06 18.52
CA TYR A 123 -7.21 -7.92 17.63
C TYR A 123 -8.50 -7.98 16.81
N ASP A 124 -9.21 -9.12 16.75
CA ASP A 124 -10.46 -9.23 15.99
C ASP A 124 -11.51 -8.14 16.35
N LYS A 125 -11.53 -7.71 17.62
CA LYS A 125 -12.42 -6.64 18.09
C LYS A 125 -12.15 -5.28 17.44
N GLU A 126 -10.94 -5.02 16.93
CA GLU A 126 -10.62 -3.78 16.21
C GLU A 126 -11.32 -3.71 14.85
N CYS A 127 -11.74 -4.86 14.30
CA CYS A 127 -12.54 -4.94 13.08
C CYS A 127 -14.05 -5.07 13.34
N ASP A 128 -14.50 -4.90 14.58
CA ASP A 128 -15.90 -4.63 14.87
C ASP A 128 -16.12 -3.11 14.92
N PHE A 129 -16.48 -2.55 13.75
CA PHE A 129 -16.59 -1.12 13.55
C PHE A 129 -17.81 -0.48 14.22
N ASN A 130 -18.70 -1.28 14.82
CA ASN A 130 -19.82 -0.77 15.63
C ASN A 130 -19.69 -1.15 17.12
N TYR A 131 -18.53 -1.62 17.55
CA TYR A 131 -18.31 -1.91 18.96
C TYR A 131 -18.30 -0.62 19.78
N ASN A 132 -19.18 -0.53 20.78
CA ASN A 132 -19.28 0.63 21.66
C ASN A 132 -18.30 0.58 22.85
N GLY A 133 -17.63 -0.54 23.10
CA GLY A 133 -16.63 -0.66 24.17
C GLY A 133 -15.25 -0.09 23.81
N VAL A 134 -14.27 -0.23 24.72
CA VAL A 134 -12.91 0.31 24.52
C VAL A 134 -12.29 -0.24 23.22
N GLY A 135 -11.89 0.68 22.34
CA GLY A 135 -11.24 0.37 21.06
C GLY A 135 -12.18 0.16 19.88
N GLY A 136 -13.50 0.30 20.03
CA GLY A 136 -14.43 0.23 18.89
C GLY A 136 -14.79 1.60 18.32
N HIS A 137 -15.24 1.66 17.06
CA HIS A 137 -15.24 2.88 16.24
C HIS A 137 -16.58 3.62 16.09
N GLU A 138 -17.72 2.99 16.38
CA GLU A 138 -19.08 3.54 16.20
C GLU A 138 -19.34 4.11 14.79
N LEU A 139 -18.99 3.34 13.75
CA LEU A 139 -19.10 3.74 12.35
C LEU A 139 -20.35 3.19 11.66
N LYS A 140 -21.42 2.89 12.41
CA LYS A 140 -22.62 2.25 11.86
C LYS A 140 -23.20 3.04 10.70
N ASP A 141 -23.44 4.33 10.88
CA ASP A 141 -24.07 5.18 9.85
C ASP A 141 -23.23 5.25 8.58
N ALA A 142 -21.90 5.32 8.74
CA ALA A 142 -20.97 5.29 7.63
C ALA A 142 -21.01 3.97 6.86
N PHE A 143 -21.03 2.86 7.59
CA PHE A 143 -21.06 1.53 7.00
C PHE A 143 -22.41 1.25 6.31
N ASP A 144 -23.52 1.65 6.93
CA ASP A 144 -24.86 1.51 6.35
C ASP A 144 -24.96 2.25 5.00
N GLU A 145 -24.51 3.51 4.92
CA GLU A 145 -24.53 4.31 3.68
C GLU A 145 -23.65 3.69 2.58
N LEU A 146 -22.50 3.11 2.95
CA LEU A 146 -21.56 2.50 2.01
C LEU A 146 -21.93 1.06 1.63
N GLY A 147 -22.99 0.49 2.24
CA GLY A 147 -23.37 -0.92 2.06
C GLY A 147 -22.38 -1.91 2.68
N LEU A 148 -21.62 -1.49 3.70
CA LEU A 148 -20.67 -2.30 4.44
C LEU A 148 -21.32 -2.86 5.72
N LYS A 149 -20.91 -4.06 6.13
CA LYS A 149 -21.30 -4.63 7.43
C LYS A 149 -20.22 -4.35 8.47
N THR A 150 -20.60 -4.02 9.70
CA THR A 150 -19.66 -3.58 10.74
C THR A 150 -19.03 -4.73 11.54
N ALA A 151 -19.63 -5.92 11.56
CA ALA A 151 -19.19 -7.04 12.40
C ALA A 151 -17.87 -7.67 11.93
N SER A 152 -17.04 -8.11 12.88
CA SER A 152 -15.81 -8.87 12.64
C SER A 152 -16.07 -10.32 12.24
N LYS A 153 -15.06 -11.02 11.70
CA LYS A 153 -15.11 -12.46 11.36
C LYS A 153 -15.53 -13.32 12.53
N ARG A 154 -15.01 -13.09 13.75
CA ARG A 154 -15.42 -13.84 14.95
C ARG A 154 -16.89 -13.64 15.30
N ARG A 155 -17.48 -12.50 14.92
CA ARG A 155 -18.91 -12.20 15.04
C ARG A 155 -19.69 -12.53 13.76
N GLN A 156 -19.16 -13.41 12.91
CA GLN A 156 -19.78 -13.87 11.67
C GLN A 156 -20.03 -12.74 10.65
N GLY A 157 -19.28 -11.64 10.75
CA GLY A 157 -19.26 -10.56 9.77
C GLY A 157 -18.12 -10.69 8.75
N PRO A 158 -18.08 -9.79 7.76
CA PRO A 158 -17.10 -9.86 6.67
C PRO A 158 -15.74 -9.22 7.00
N ASN A 159 -15.62 -8.48 8.11
CA ASN A 159 -14.38 -7.76 8.42
C ASN A 159 -13.36 -8.71 9.06
N GLU A 160 -12.25 -8.94 8.37
CA GLU A 160 -11.11 -9.72 8.85
C GLU A 160 -9.99 -8.80 9.32
N CYS A 161 -9.46 -9.04 10.52
CA CYS A 161 -8.40 -8.24 11.12
C CYS A 161 -7.07 -8.99 11.04
N PHE A 162 -6.07 -8.35 10.43
CA PHE A 162 -4.72 -8.86 10.32
C PHE A 162 -3.79 -8.00 11.17
N GLN A 163 -3.06 -8.66 12.06
CA GLN A 163 -1.96 -8.05 12.80
C GLN A 163 -0.64 -8.52 12.21
N ILE A 164 0.32 -7.60 12.09
CA ILE A 164 1.68 -7.92 11.69
C ILE A 164 2.69 -7.14 12.52
N GLU A 165 3.71 -7.85 12.97
CA GLU A 165 4.74 -7.36 13.86
C GLU A 165 6.12 -7.69 13.32
N HIS A 166 7.04 -6.72 13.31
CA HIS A 166 8.41 -6.95 12.88
C HIS A 166 9.29 -7.20 14.11
N TYR A 167 9.00 -8.32 14.78
CA TYR A 167 9.74 -8.96 15.88
C TYR A 167 9.04 -10.29 16.22
N ASP A 168 9.66 -11.12 17.06
CA ASP A 168 9.15 -12.43 17.48
C ASP A 168 8.80 -13.40 16.32
N SER A 169 9.31 -13.13 15.11
CA SER A 169 9.10 -13.97 13.93
C SER A 169 9.81 -15.33 14.04
N PRO A 170 9.29 -16.38 13.41
CA PRO A 170 10.01 -17.65 13.24
C PRO A 170 11.38 -17.53 12.57
N ALA A 171 11.64 -16.47 11.79
CA ALA A 171 12.95 -16.23 11.17
C ALA A 171 14.01 -15.64 12.12
N VAL A 172 13.61 -15.18 13.30
CA VAL A 172 14.55 -14.63 14.29
C VAL A 172 15.41 -15.76 14.86
N GLY A 173 16.72 -15.56 14.86
CA GLY A 173 17.68 -16.50 15.45
C GLY A 173 17.47 -16.66 16.96
N LEU A 174 17.56 -17.91 17.43
CA LEU A 174 17.53 -18.24 18.86
C LEU A 174 18.89 -18.00 19.51
N ASP A 175 18.88 -17.78 20.81
CA ASP A 175 20.10 -17.71 21.61
C ASP A 175 20.76 -19.11 21.78
N PRO A 176 21.97 -19.22 22.37
CA PRO A 176 22.65 -20.51 22.57
C PRO A 176 21.88 -21.53 23.42
N ASN A 177 20.88 -21.08 24.19
CA ASN A 177 20.03 -21.92 25.04
C ASN A 177 18.75 -22.34 24.31
N GLY A 178 18.57 -21.96 23.04
CA GLY A 178 17.37 -22.22 22.26
C GLY A 178 16.19 -21.30 22.61
N ASN A 179 16.42 -20.22 23.35
CA ASN A 179 15.38 -19.26 23.71
C ASN A 179 15.33 -18.10 22.72
N ARG A 180 14.14 -17.48 22.62
CA ARG A 180 13.96 -16.27 21.82
C ARG A 180 14.63 -15.08 22.55
N PRO A 181 15.55 -14.34 21.90
CA PRO A 181 16.16 -13.17 22.51
C PRO A 181 15.13 -12.08 22.82
N GLU A 182 15.44 -11.19 23.76
CA GLU A 182 14.66 -9.96 23.97
C GLU A 182 14.56 -9.14 22.69
N LYS A 183 13.43 -8.45 22.48
CA LYS A 183 13.10 -7.69 21.26
C LYS A 183 14.26 -6.81 20.74
N MET A 184 14.99 -6.14 21.62
CA MET A 184 16.11 -5.27 21.24
C MET A 184 17.32 -6.02 20.65
N ASN A 185 17.43 -7.31 20.91
CA ASN A 185 18.54 -8.19 20.53
C ASN A 185 18.15 -9.20 19.44
N GLN A 186 16.97 -9.05 18.83
CA GLN A 186 16.51 -9.95 17.78
C GLN A 186 17.05 -9.56 16.41
N TYR A 187 17.52 -10.56 15.68
CA TYR A 187 18.03 -10.45 14.32
C TYR A 187 17.55 -11.65 13.49
N TYR A 188 17.41 -11.45 12.19
CA TYR A 188 17.14 -12.47 11.19
C TYR A 188 18.09 -12.30 10.00
N GLU A 189 18.12 -13.26 9.08
CA GLU A 189 19.04 -13.25 7.94
C GLU A 189 18.28 -13.45 6.63
N VAL A 190 18.60 -12.63 5.64
CA VAL A 190 18.07 -12.71 4.26
C VAL A 190 19.25 -12.50 3.31
N CYS A 191 19.40 -13.36 2.30
CA CYS A 191 20.56 -13.38 1.39
C CYS A 191 21.94 -13.31 2.08
N GLY A 192 22.15 -13.97 3.22
CA GLY A 192 23.44 -13.89 3.92
C GLY A 192 23.72 -12.54 4.62
N LYS A 193 22.77 -11.60 4.60
CA LYS A 193 22.84 -10.34 5.34
C LYS A 193 21.98 -10.41 6.58
N LYS A 194 22.57 -10.01 7.70
CA LYS A 194 21.90 -9.95 9.00
C LYS A 194 21.13 -8.64 9.15
N TYR A 195 19.83 -8.75 9.42
CA TYR A 195 18.92 -7.64 9.67
C TYR A 195 18.48 -7.61 11.13
N ARG A 196 18.30 -6.41 11.66
CA ARG A 196 17.75 -6.21 13.01
C ARG A 196 16.24 -6.01 12.92
N VAL A 197 15.49 -6.60 13.84
CA VAL A 197 14.04 -6.33 13.92
C VAL A 197 13.80 -4.84 14.21
N THR A 198 12.74 -4.28 13.65
CA THR A 198 12.44 -2.83 13.78
C THR A 198 11.46 -2.56 14.91
N GLY A 199 10.69 -3.56 15.34
CA GLY A 199 9.60 -3.36 16.31
C GLY A 199 8.33 -2.76 15.68
N ALA A 200 8.21 -2.78 14.35
CA ALA A 200 7.01 -2.31 13.65
C ALA A 200 5.79 -3.12 14.06
N GLN A 201 4.62 -2.47 14.05
CA GLN A 201 3.33 -3.10 14.35
C GLN A 201 2.27 -2.47 13.47
N HIS A 202 1.43 -3.30 12.85
CA HIS A 202 0.30 -2.84 12.05
C HIS A 202 -0.94 -3.69 12.33
N THR A 203 -2.07 -3.03 12.60
CA THR A 203 -3.40 -3.63 12.45
C THR A 203 -4.01 -3.14 11.15
N ILE A 204 -4.41 -4.07 10.29
CA ILE A 204 -5.10 -3.80 9.03
C ILE A 204 -6.38 -4.63 8.98
N GLY A 205 -7.52 -3.96 8.76
CA GLY A 205 -8.79 -4.63 8.50
C GLY A 205 -9.02 -4.81 7.01
N VAL A 206 -9.70 -5.89 6.63
CA VAL A 206 -10.16 -6.12 5.25
C VAL A 206 -11.61 -6.55 5.27
N ASN A 207 -12.44 -5.85 4.50
CA ASN A 207 -13.79 -6.26 4.15
C ASN A 207 -13.80 -6.59 2.65
N PHE A 208 -13.48 -7.83 2.32
CA PHE A 208 -13.37 -8.26 0.93
C PHE A 208 -14.72 -8.22 0.19
N GLU A 209 -15.81 -8.60 0.87
CA GLU A 209 -17.18 -8.56 0.35
C GLU A 209 -17.59 -7.13 -0.05
N GLY A 210 -17.34 -6.17 0.83
CA GLY A 210 -17.67 -4.75 0.64
C GLY A 210 -16.63 -3.94 -0.14
N GLY A 211 -15.44 -4.51 -0.38
CA GLY A 211 -14.37 -3.85 -1.13
C GLY A 211 -13.59 -2.80 -0.35
N ALA A 212 -13.37 -3.00 0.95
CA ALA A 212 -12.70 -2.02 1.80
C ALA A 212 -11.45 -2.58 2.49
N VAL A 213 -10.41 -1.74 2.59
CA VAL A 213 -9.22 -2.00 3.44
C VAL A 213 -9.08 -0.87 4.44
N PHE A 214 -8.79 -1.21 5.70
CA PHE A 214 -8.75 -0.30 6.83
C PHE A 214 -7.35 -0.26 7.45
N ALA A 215 -6.70 0.89 7.40
CA ALA A 215 -5.50 1.17 8.18
C ALA A 215 -5.92 1.60 9.60
N ILE A 216 -5.82 0.70 10.58
CA ILE A 216 -6.35 0.91 11.92
C ILE A 216 -5.28 1.45 12.87
N SER A 217 -4.19 0.70 13.05
CA SER A 217 -3.08 1.06 13.93
C SER A 217 -1.78 0.85 13.19
N ILE A 218 -1.06 1.94 12.88
CA ILE A 218 0.11 1.90 11.98
C ILE A 218 1.35 2.45 12.69
N SER A 219 2.33 1.57 12.93
CA SER A 219 3.66 1.92 13.43
C SER A 219 4.71 1.44 12.43
N SER A 220 5.09 2.31 11.48
CA SER A 220 5.99 1.96 10.38
C SER A 220 7.36 1.45 10.84
N PRO A 221 8.03 0.60 10.03
CA PRO A 221 9.38 0.12 10.33
C PRO A 221 10.40 1.22 10.63
N VAL A 222 10.39 2.33 9.89
CA VAL A 222 11.29 3.47 10.13
C VAL A 222 11.10 4.05 11.53
N LYS A 223 9.85 4.39 11.89
CA LYS A 223 9.52 5.02 13.17
C LYS A 223 9.75 4.08 14.34
N ALA A 224 9.36 2.81 14.18
CA ALA A 224 9.55 1.79 15.20
C ALA A 224 11.04 1.51 15.44
N ALA A 225 11.83 1.38 14.37
CA ALA A 225 13.28 1.20 14.45
C ALA A 225 13.93 2.37 15.19
N ARG A 226 13.54 3.61 14.91
CA ARG A 226 14.06 4.79 15.62
C ARG A 226 13.84 4.70 17.13
N ARG A 227 12.64 4.29 17.55
CA ARG A 227 12.29 4.12 18.97
C ARG A 227 13.04 2.96 19.62
N LEU A 228 13.18 1.84 18.92
CA LEU A 228 13.81 0.62 19.43
C LEU A 228 15.35 0.74 19.45
N TRP A 229 15.94 1.22 18.36
CA TRP A 229 17.39 1.29 18.14
C TRP A 229 18.02 2.58 18.70
N LYS A 230 17.19 3.55 19.10
CA LYS A 230 17.62 4.86 19.65
C LYS A 230 18.43 5.70 18.65
N ARG A 231 18.24 5.47 17.36
CA ARG A 231 18.82 6.24 16.25
C ARG A 231 17.99 6.09 14.98
N ALA A 232 18.13 7.00 14.03
CA ALA A 232 17.56 6.80 12.70
C ALA A 232 18.12 5.52 12.06
N ALA A 233 17.23 4.77 11.40
CA ALA A 233 17.61 3.64 10.57
C ALA A 233 18.14 4.16 9.24
N ARG A 234 19.17 3.52 8.70
CA ARG A 234 19.56 3.73 7.31
C ARG A 234 18.67 2.89 6.37
N PRO A 235 18.39 3.34 5.15
CA PRO A 235 17.52 2.65 4.20
C PRO A 235 17.84 1.15 4.03
N GLU A 236 19.12 0.82 3.96
CA GLU A 236 19.66 -0.52 3.77
C GLU A 236 19.57 -1.41 5.02
N GLU A 237 19.28 -0.85 6.20
CA GLU A 237 19.12 -1.59 7.45
C GLU A 237 17.67 -2.05 7.69
N LEU A 238 16.73 -1.55 6.89
CA LEU A 238 15.30 -1.83 7.00
C LEU A 238 14.91 -3.03 6.12
N PRO A 239 13.85 -3.78 6.48
CA PRO A 239 13.31 -4.82 5.61
C PRO A 239 12.91 -4.22 4.25
N HIS A 240 12.96 -5.03 3.19
CA HIS A 240 12.51 -4.59 1.87
C HIS A 240 10.98 -4.55 1.78
N ILE A 241 10.29 -5.56 2.33
CA ILE A 241 8.84 -5.50 2.52
C ILE A 241 8.57 -4.66 3.76
N ARG A 242 8.14 -3.41 3.60
CA ARG A 242 8.05 -2.48 4.74
C ARG A 242 6.92 -1.46 4.66
N THR A 243 6.28 -1.35 3.51
CA THR A 243 5.29 -0.30 3.27
C THR A 243 3.90 -0.77 3.66
N LEU A 244 3.03 0.18 3.98
CA LEU A 244 1.64 -0.15 4.27
C LEU A 244 0.91 -0.70 3.04
N SER A 245 1.29 -0.31 1.81
CA SER A 245 0.71 -0.88 0.59
C SER A 245 1.07 -2.35 0.43
N ASP A 246 2.31 -2.76 0.72
CA ASP A 246 2.71 -4.18 0.67
C ASP A 246 1.90 -5.04 1.64
N PHE A 247 1.76 -4.58 2.89
CA PHE A 247 0.98 -5.32 3.90
C PHE A 247 -0.51 -5.35 3.55
N ALA A 248 -1.06 -4.23 3.10
CA ALA A 248 -2.44 -4.17 2.64
C ALA A 248 -2.68 -5.11 1.45
N TRP A 249 -1.75 -5.22 0.51
CA TRP A 249 -1.83 -6.14 -0.62
C TRP A 249 -1.83 -7.60 -0.19
N ALA A 250 -0.91 -7.97 0.72
CA ALA A 250 -0.85 -9.32 1.29
C ALA A 250 -2.20 -9.72 1.90
N PHE A 251 -2.78 -8.82 2.69
CA PHE A 251 -4.01 -9.11 3.43
C PHE A 251 -5.27 -9.05 2.56
N TRP A 252 -5.27 -8.20 1.53
CA TRP A 252 -6.29 -8.23 0.49
C TRP A 252 -6.34 -9.59 -0.19
N ASN A 253 -5.18 -10.13 -0.61
CA ASN A 253 -5.08 -11.47 -1.21
C ASN A 253 -5.54 -12.58 -0.26
N ARG A 254 -5.17 -12.50 1.02
CA ARG A 254 -5.58 -13.51 2.02
C ARG A 254 -7.09 -13.53 2.24
N ALA A 255 -7.70 -12.35 2.38
CA ALA A 255 -9.14 -12.24 2.57
C ALA A 255 -9.92 -12.66 1.31
N ALA A 256 -9.34 -12.43 0.12
CA ALA A 256 -9.89 -12.88 -1.15
C ALA A 256 -9.89 -14.40 -1.30
N GLY A 257 -8.82 -15.07 -0.85
CA GLY A 257 -8.59 -16.48 -1.11
C GLY A 257 -8.45 -16.76 -2.62
N SER A 258 -9.50 -17.30 -3.23
CA SER A 258 -9.60 -17.52 -4.69
C SER A 258 -10.57 -16.55 -5.39
N GLY A 259 -11.04 -15.54 -4.68
CA GLY A 259 -11.96 -14.53 -5.19
C GLY A 259 -11.33 -13.53 -6.14
N ASP A 260 -12.20 -12.73 -6.78
CA ASP A 260 -11.81 -11.67 -7.69
C ASP A 260 -11.23 -10.45 -6.95
N LEU A 261 -9.93 -10.21 -7.14
CA LEU A 261 -9.20 -9.12 -6.49
C LEU A 261 -9.61 -7.72 -6.99
N THR A 262 -10.41 -7.62 -8.05
CA THR A 262 -10.78 -6.34 -8.67
C THR A 262 -11.82 -5.55 -7.85
N ASN A 263 -12.45 -6.16 -6.84
CA ASN A 263 -13.51 -5.56 -6.01
C ASN A 263 -13.01 -4.55 -4.95
N ILE A 264 -11.92 -3.82 -5.19
CA ILE A 264 -11.47 -2.76 -4.28
C ILE A 264 -12.25 -1.46 -4.56
N LYS A 265 -12.88 -0.89 -3.53
CA LYS A 265 -13.75 0.29 -3.58
C LYS A 265 -13.34 1.38 -2.60
N TYR A 266 -12.79 1.01 -1.44
CA TYR A 266 -12.55 1.95 -0.35
C TYR A 266 -11.22 1.70 0.37
N PHE A 267 -10.54 2.79 0.73
CA PHE A 267 -9.46 2.76 1.70
C PHE A 267 -9.81 3.65 2.89
N PHE A 268 -9.77 3.08 4.08
CA PHE A 268 -10.00 3.81 5.33
C PHE A 268 -8.67 4.02 6.05
N VAL A 269 -8.53 5.18 6.67
CA VAL A 269 -7.53 5.46 7.69
C VAL A 269 -8.26 5.90 8.94
N THR A 270 -8.11 5.15 10.03
CA THR A 270 -8.88 5.38 11.26
C THR A 270 -8.09 6.17 12.29
N LEU A 271 -8.78 6.98 13.09
CA LEU A 271 -8.26 7.59 14.33
C LEU A 271 -6.88 8.26 14.15
N ILE A 272 -6.79 9.20 13.22
CA ILE A 272 -5.51 9.76 12.80
C ILE A 272 -4.92 10.65 13.88
N ILE A 273 -3.82 10.20 14.48
CA ILE A 273 -3.01 10.98 15.44
C ILE A 273 -1.76 11.60 14.80
N ASN A 274 -1.54 11.40 13.49
CA ASN A 274 -0.39 11.97 12.80
C ASN A 274 -0.52 13.50 12.73
N THR A 275 0.41 14.22 13.35
CA THR A 275 0.35 15.69 13.47
C THR A 275 0.33 16.40 12.13
N GLU A 276 1.12 15.93 11.16
CA GLU A 276 1.19 16.54 9.83
C GLU A 276 -0.12 16.36 9.07
N THR A 277 -0.66 15.14 9.05
CA THR A 277 -1.97 14.87 8.41
C THR A 277 -3.08 15.68 9.06
N ASN A 278 -3.08 15.82 10.40
CA ASN A 278 -4.05 16.67 11.10
C ASN A 278 -3.95 18.15 10.70
N LYS A 279 -2.75 18.66 10.44
CA LYS A 279 -2.58 20.02 9.89
C LYS A 279 -3.17 20.12 8.48
N HIS A 280 -2.96 19.11 7.64
CA HIS A 280 -3.54 19.07 6.29
C HIS A 280 -5.06 19.00 6.32
N VAL A 281 -5.65 18.21 7.22
CA VAL A 281 -7.11 18.16 7.44
C VAL A 281 -7.67 19.54 7.79
N ARG A 282 -7.07 20.23 8.77
CA ARG A 282 -7.51 21.58 9.18
C ARG A 282 -7.40 22.58 8.03
N ARG A 283 -6.30 22.54 7.27
CA ARG A 283 -6.11 23.41 6.11
C ARG A 283 -7.11 23.12 5.00
N ALA A 284 -7.40 21.86 4.72
CA ALA A 284 -8.42 21.47 3.75
C ALA A 284 -9.81 22.02 4.15
N LEU A 285 -10.21 21.87 5.42
CA LEU A 285 -11.47 22.41 5.94
C LEU A 285 -11.54 23.95 5.89
N ALA A 286 -10.41 24.63 6.15
CA ALA A 286 -10.31 26.08 6.04
C ALA A 286 -10.35 26.60 4.59
N SER A 287 -10.06 25.74 3.60
CA SER A 287 -10.07 26.10 2.17
C SER A 287 -11.46 26.00 1.50
N LEU A 288 -12.48 25.55 2.23
CA LEU A 288 -13.85 25.51 1.73
C LEU A 288 -14.41 26.92 1.51
N GLU A 289 -15.37 27.06 0.59
CA GLU A 289 -16.09 28.31 0.36
C GLU A 289 -16.73 28.84 1.66
N VAL A 290 -17.27 27.92 2.47
CA VAL A 290 -17.62 28.15 3.87
C VAL A 290 -16.62 27.40 4.73
N PRO A 291 -15.58 28.07 5.25
CA PRO A 291 -14.55 27.45 6.09
C PRO A 291 -15.17 26.75 7.29
N LYS A 292 -14.64 25.57 7.63
CA LYS A 292 -15.01 24.83 8.84
C LYS A 292 -13.84 24.79 9.80
N GLU A 293 -14.09 25.10 11.07
CA GLU A 293 -13.08 25.03 12.13
C GLU A 293 -12.90 23.62 12.69
N GLU A 294 -13.98 22.82 12.64
CA GLU A 294 -14.05 21.48 13.22
C GLU A 294 -14.40 20.42 12.18
N ILE A 295 -13.97 19.18 12.45
CA ILE A 295 -14.33 18.02 11.65
C ILE A 295 -15.77 17.63 11.99
N GLY A 296 -16.65 17.62 10.99
CA GLY A 296 -18.01 17.12 11.19
C GLY A 296 -18.04 15.61 11.43
N TYR A 297 -19.01 15.14 12.22
CA TYR A 297 -19.40 13.74 12.23
C TYR A 297 -19.87 13.29 10.84
N TRP A 298 -20.06 11.98 10.65
CA TRP A 298 -20.63 11.43 9.42
C TRP A 298 -21.87 12.24 8.95
N PRO A 299 -21.96 12.66 7.67
CA PRO A 299 -21.13 12.28 6.52
C PRO A 299 -19.82 13.08 6.33
N GLY A 300 -19.51 14.04 7.21
CA GLY A 300 -18.28 14.80 7.17
C GLY A 300 -18.17 15.75 5.97
N THR A 301 -16.98 15.83 5.37
CA THR A 301 -16.69 16.72 4.23
C THR A 301 -15.90 15.99 3.16
N GLU A 302 -16.29 16.14 1.89
CA GLU A 302 -15.62 15.54 0.76
C GLU A 302 -14.70 16.53 0.03
N PHE A 303 -13.57 16.02 -0.47
CA PHE A 303 -12.63 16.74 -1.32
C PHE A 303 -12.35 15.90 -2.57
N SER A 304 -12.61 16.48 -3.75
CA SER A 304 -12.21 15.86 -5.02
C SER A 304 -10.69 15.82 -5.15
N MET A 305 -10.16 14.75 -5.76
CA MET A 305 -8.73 14.62 -6.04
C MET A 305 -8.22 15.62 -7.09
N ASP A 306 -9.10 16.36 -7.76
CA ASP A 306 -8.69 17.43 -8.67
C ASP A 306 -8.34 18.74 -7.92
N THR A 307 -8.79 18.88 -6.67
CA THR A 307 -8.48 20.03 -5.80
C THR A 307 -7.12 19.88 -5.11
N GLU A 308 -6.50 21.00 -4.72
CA GLU A 308 -5.29 20.96 -3.89
C GLU A 308 -5.51 20.25 -2.56
N ALA A 309 -6.67 20.47 -1.91
CA ALA A 309 -7.01 19.82 -0.65
C ALA A 309 -7.10 18.29 -0.78
N GLY A 310 -7.75 17.79 -1.83
CA GLY A 310 -7.80 16.35 -2.11
C GLY A 310 -6.41 15.76 -2.33
N LYS A 311 -5.58 16.43 -3.15
CA LYS A 311 -4.19 16.02 -3.41
C LYS A 311 -3.33 16.05 -2.14
N ALA A 312 -3.43 17.08 -1.32
CA ALA A 312 -2.70 17.17 -0.06
C ALA A 312 -3.05 16.01 0.90
N LEU A 313 -4.34 15.68 1.00
CA LEU A 313 -4.80 14.56 1.83
C LEU A 313 -4.34 13.20 1.27
N LEU A 314 -4.36 13.02 -0.06
CA LEU A 314 -3.82 11.82 -0.71
C LEU A 314 -2.31 11.68 -0.53
N GLY A 315 -1.55 12.76 -0.69
CA GLY A 315 -0.09 12.76 -0.54
C GLY A 315 0.40 12.79 0.92
N SER A 316 -0.51 12.94 1.88
CA SER A 316 -0.19 12.97 3.30
C SER A 316 0.48 11.67 3.78
N PRO A 317 1.24 11.70 4.89
CA PRO A 317 1.94 10.52 5.43
C PRO A 317 1.06 9.27 5.61
N VAL A 318 -0.22 9.45 5.94
CA VAL A 318 -1.16 8.34 6.17
C VAL A 318 -2.09 8.07 4.99
N GLY A 319 -2.17 8.96 3.99
CA GLY A 319 -3.06 8.81 2.83
C GLY A 319 -2.42 8.07 1.65
N ARG A 320 -1.11 8.25 1.44
CA ARG A 320 -0.42 7.85 0.20
C ARG A 320 -0.41 6.35 -0.11
N TRP A 321 -0.55 5.50 0.91
CA TRP A 321 -0.45 4.04 0.74
C TRP A 321 -1.53 3.47 -0.18
N GLY A 322 -2.74 4.05 -0.18
CA GLY A 322 -3.81 3.61 -1.09
C GLY A 322 -3.47 3.88 -2.55
N GLY A 323 -2.77 4.99 -2.82
CA GLY A 323 -2.27 5.30 -4.16
C GLY A 323 -1.20 4.31 -4.62
N TYR A 324 -0.22 4.01 -3.76
CA TYR A 324 0.79 3.00 -4.06
C TYR A 324 0.19 1.61 -4.28
N PHE A 325 -0.75 1.18 -3.44
CA PHE A 325 -1.48 -0.07 -3.61
C PHE A 325 -2.10 -0.19 -5.01
N LEU A 326 -2.78 0.87 -5.48
CA LEU A 326 -3.42 0.84 -6.80
C LEU A 326 -2.41 0.87 -7.95
N ILE A 327 -1.29 1.59 -7.80
CA ILE A 327 -0.24 1.67 -8.83
C ILE A 327 0.52 0.34 -8.96
N GLN A 328 0.89 -0.26 -7.82
CA GLN A 328 1.74 -1.44 -7.75
C GLN A 328 1.06 -2.72 -8.24
N HIS A 329 -0.27 -2.74 -8.31
CA HIS A 329 -1.07 -3.95 -8.57
C HIS A 329 -2.12 -3.75 -9.67
N LYS A 330 -1.89 -2.82 -10.60
CA LYS A 330 -2.82 -2.50 -11.70
C LYS A 330 -3.33 -3.74 -12.42
N ARG A 331 -2.43 -4.65 -12.80
CA ARG A 331 -2.79 -5.88 -13.52
C ARG A 331 -3.74 -6.77 -12.73
N GLN A 332 -3.44 -7.02 -11.46
CA GLN A 332 -4.25 -7.86 -10.57
C GLN A 332 -5.59 -7.19 -10.23
N LEU A 333 -5.62 -5.86 -10.23
CA LEU A 333 -6.82 -5.05 -9.98
C LEU A 333 -7.69 -4.83 -11.23
N GLY A 334 -7.29 -5.38 -12.39
CA GLY A 334 -8.07 -5.28 -13.63
C GLY A 334 -7.93 -3.94 -14.35
N GLY A 335 -6.85 -3.18 -14.11
CA GLY A 335 -6.49 -1.97 -14.83
C GLY A 335 -6.23 -0.76 -13.93
N ASP A 336 -6.35 0.43 -14.55
CA ASP A 336 -5.96 1.72 -13.96
C ASP A 336 -7.04 2.27 -13.02
N LYS A 337 -7.20 1.63 -11.87
CA LYS A 337 -8.02 2.18 -10.77
C LYS A 337 -7.33 3.39 -10.14
N TYR A 338 -8.13 4.35 -9.69
CA TYR A 338 -7.64 5.57 -9.07
C TYR A 338 -8.53 6.02 -7.92
N ILE A 339 -7.96 6.79 -6.99
CA ILE A 339 -8.74 7.45 -5.95
C ILE A 339 -9.38 8.70 -6.56
N SER A 340 -10.70 8.84 -6.50
CA SER A 340 -11.43 9.98 -7.08
C SER A 340 -11.71 11.08 -6.08
N LYS A 341 -11.96 10.73 -4.82
CA LYS A 341 -12.21 11.68 -3.73
C LYS A 341 -11.82 11.10 -2.38
N VAL A 342 -11.68 12.00 -1.40
CA VAL A 342 -11.52 11.66 0.01
C VAL A 342 -12.64 12.32 0.82
N ARG A 343 -13.22 11.57 1.76
CA ARG A 343 -14.14 12.06 2.76
C ARG A 343 -13.43 12.11 4.11
N VAL A 344 -13.45 13.29 4.73
CA VAL A 344 -12.92 13.53 6.08
C VAL A 344 -14.09 13.61 7.04
N PHE A 345 -14.08 12.80 8.09
CA PHE A 345 -15.15 12.81 9.08
C PHE A 345 -14.64 12.38 10.45
N ALA A 346 -15.44 12.62 11.48
CA ALA A 346 -15.23 12.16 12.84
C ALA A 346 -16.25 11.07 13.21
N SER A 347 -15.85 10.20 14.14
CA SER A 347 -16.79 9.32 14.85
C SER A 347 -17.39 10.06 16.04
N ALA A 348 -18.68 9.83 16.32
CA ALA A 348 -19.36 10.35 17.51
C ALA A 348 -18.63 10.03 18.82
N LYS A 349 -17.89 8.92 18.85
CA LYS A 349 -17.15 8.45 20.02
C LYS A 349 -15.86 9.18 20.32
N TYR A 350 -15.08 9.45 19.27
CA TYR A 350 -13.71 9.96 19.42
C TYR A 350 -13.58 11.45 19.07
N GLY A 351 -14.68 12.09 18.67
CA GLY A 351 -14.81 13.54 18.50
C GLY A 351 -13.83 14.14 17.52
N ASP A 352 -12.62 14.41 18.00
CA ASP A 352 -11.65 15.25 17.31
C ASP A 352 -10.67 14.47 16.43
N LEU A 353 -10.66 13.14 16.52
CA LEU A 353 -9.74 12.31 15.73
C LEU A 353 -10.32 12.04 14.32
N PRO A 354 -9.68 12.54 13.26
CA PRO A 354 -10.18 12.37 11.91
C PRO A 354 -10.07 10.93 11.42
N TYR A 355 -11.02 10.58 10.57
CA TYR A 355 -11.01 9.45 9.66
C TYR A 355 -10.85 9.98 8.24
N LEU A 356 -10.09 9.27 7.42
CA LEU A 356 -10.07 9.48 5.97
C LEU A 356 -10.69 8.26 5.29
N LEU A 357 -11.64 8.51 4.41
CA LEU A 357 -12.22 7.52 3.51
C LEU A 357 -11.93 7.91 2.06
N PHE A 358 -11.07 7.14 1.40
CA PHE A 358 -10.75 7.31 -0.01
C PHE A 358 -11.64 6.42 -0.86
N TYR A 359 -12.20 6.98 -1.93
CA TYR A 359 -13.07 6.29 -2.88
C TYR A 359 -12.28 5.87 -4.10
N VAL A 360 -12.29 4.58 -4.41
CA VAL A 360 -11.67 4.02 -5.61
C VAL A 360 -12.67 4.06 -6.76
N SER A 361 -12.20 4.52 -7.91
CA SER A 361 -12.94 4.59 -9.16
C SER A 361 -12.12 3.93 -10.27
N SER A 362 -12.76 3.67 -11.41
CA SER A 362 -12.10 3.17 -12.61
C SER A 362 -12.63 3.94 -13.82
N PRO A 363 -11.86 4.03 -14.92
CA PRO A 363 -12.32 4.67 -16.15
C PRO A 363 -13.67 4.12 -16.65
N ALA A 364 -13.89 2.81 -16.53
CA ALA A 364 -15.16 2.16 -16.92
C ALA A 364 -16.35 2.60 -16.03
N VAL A 365 -16.12 2.74 -14.72
CA VAL A 365 -17.16 3.21 -13.78
C VAL A 365 -17.47 4.69 -14.00
N ALA A 366 -16.45 5.52 -14.28
CA ALA A 366 -16.64 6.95 -14.56
C ALA A 366 -17.50 7.18 -15.83
N LEU A 367 -17.27 6.38 -16.87
CA LEU A 367 -18.06 6.40 -18.11
C LEU A 367 -19.51 5.93 -17.88
N ALA A 368 -19.70 4.92 -17.02
CA ALA A 368 -21.03 4.41 -16.68
C ALA A 368 -21.82 5.35 -15.76
N SER A 369 -21.14 6.17 -14.96
CA SER A 369 -21.79 7.09 -14.01
C SER A 369 -22.26 8.42 -14.60
N GLY A 370 -21.98 8.70 -15.88
CA GLY A 370 -22.56 9.85 -16.60
C GLY A 370 -22.51 11.17 -15.83
N LEU A 371 -21.33 11.56 -15.33
CA LEU A 371 -21.14 12.91 -14.83
C LEU A 371 -20.88 13.83 -16.02
N ASP A 372 -21.83 14.74 -16.27
CA ASP A 372 -21.77 15.77 -17.29
C ASP A 372 -20.55 16.69 -17.08
N THR A 373 -19.47 16.42 -17.81
CA THR A 373 -18.45 17.41 -18.15
C THR A 373 -18.15 17.31 -19.63
N GLU A 374 -18.88 18.10 -20.42
CA GLU A 374 -18.56 18.41 -21.83
C GLU A 374 -17.10 18.89 -22.02
N SER A 375 -16.40 19.27 -20.95
CA SER A 375 -14.97 19.62 -20.99
C SER A 375 -14.04 18.41 -21.18
N ASP A 376 -14.39 17.24 -20.64
CA ASP A 376 -13.46 16.09 -20.62
C ASP A 376 -13.35 15.41 -21.98
N GLN A 377 -14.42 15.45 -22.80
CA GLN A 377 -14.37 14.91 -24.16
C GLN A 377 -13.65 15.84 -25.13
N LEU A 378 -13.77 17.15 -24.96
CA LEU A 378 -13.10 18.14 -25.82
C LEU A 378 -11.58 18.16 -25.58
N GLU A 379 -11.12 18.07 -24.34
CA GLU A 379 -9.69 18.13 -24.03
C GLU A 379 -8.96 16.83 -24.42
N VAL A 380 -9.60 15.66 -24.25
CA VAL A 380 -9.05 14.37 -24.68
C VAL A 380 -9.00 14.27 -26.21
N GLU A 381 -10.03 14.72 -26.93
CA GLU A 381 -9.99 14.76 -28.40
C GLU A 381 -8.93 15.72 -28.93
N GLU A 382 -8.74 16.89 -28.30
CA GLU A 382 -7.74 17.87 -28.74
C GLU A 382 -6.31 17.37 -28.51
N ILE A 383 -6.05 16.67 -27.39
CA ILE A 383 -4.76 16.04 -27.10
C ILE A 383 -4.46 14.90 -28.10
N LEU A 384 -5.47 14.11 -28.49
CA LEU A 384 -5.31 13.04 -29.49
C LEU A 384 -5.10 13.58 -30.91
N LYS A 385 -5.82 14.66 -31.30
CA LYS A 385 -5.61 15.35 -32.58
C LYS A 385 -4.21 15.95 -32.66
N ARG A 386 -3.72 16.61 -31.61
CA ARG A 386 -2.35 17.17 -31.54
C ARG A 386 -1.27 16.10 -31.68
N LYS A 387 -1.44 14.92 -31.07
CA LYS A 387 -0.50 13.79 -31.22
C LYS A 387 -0.49 13.19 -32.64
N SER A 388 -1.61 13.23 -33.36
CA SER A 388 -1.66 12.73 -34.75
C SER A 388 -0.97 13.68 -35.74
N VAL A 389 -1.12 14.99 -35.55
CA VAL A 389 -0.51 16.01 -36.43
C VAL A 389 1.01 16.04 -36.27
N GLN A 390 1.51 15.83 -35.05
CA GLN A 390 2.96 15.88 -34.77
C GLN A 390 3.74 14.67 -35.34
N ARG A 391 3.05 13.59 -35.73
CA ARG A 391 3.68 12.41 -36.36
C ARG A 391 3.83 12.52 -37.88
N ASN A 392 3.26 13.53 -38.53
CA ASN A 392 3.26 13.69 -39.99
C ASN A 392 3.99 14.97 -40.45
N ILE A 393 5.21 15.21 -39.96
CA ILE A 393 6.10 16.19 -40.60
C ILE A 393 6.98 15.45 -41.62
N ILE A 394 6.53 15.42 -42.87
CA ILE A 394 7.35 15.08 -44.03
C ILE A 394 8.27 16.29 -44.29
N ARG A 395 9.59 16.11 -44.16
CA ARG A 395 10.58 17.12 -44.54
C ARG A 395 10.79 17.07 -46.06
N GLU A 396 10.17 18.00 -46.80
CA GLU A 396 10.58 18.29 -48.18
C GLU A 396 11.81 19.21 -48.17
N HIS A 397 12.93 18.71 -48.72
CA HIS A 397 14.10 19.53 -49.02
C HIS A 397 13.89 20.25 -50.36
N ILE A 398 13.63 21.55 -50.32
CA ILE A 398 13.63 22.40 -51.52
C ILE A 398 15.05 22.95 -51.73
N MET A 399 15.77 22.39 -52.70
CA MET A 399 17.00 22.97 -53.24
C MET A 399 16.65 24.11 -54.19
N ARG A 400 17.09 25.34 -53.90
CA ARG A 400 16.98 26.48 -54.84
C ARG A 400 18.32 26.69 -55.55
N PRO A 401 18.37 26.79 -56.89
CA PRO A 401 19.59 27.16 -57.60
C PRO A 401 19.85 28.67 -57.46
N LYS A 402 21.15 29.01 -57.34
CA LYS A 402 21.64 30.39 -57.37
C LYS A 402 21.49 30.99 -58.76
N LEU A 403 20.89 32.18 -58.84
CA LEU A 403 21.15 33.19 -59.86
C LEU A 403 21.33 34.53 -59.16
#